data_AF-A0A7V5F241-F1
#
_entry.id   AF-A0A7V5F241-F1
#
_cell.length_a   1.000
_cell.length_b   1.000
_cell.length_c   1.000
_cell.angle_alpha   90.00
_cell.angle_beta   90.00
_cell.angle_gamma   90.00
#
_symmetry.space_group_name_H-M   'P 1'
#
loop_
_entity.id
_entity.type
_entity.pdbx_description
1 polymer ?
#
loop_
_entity_poly.entity_id
_entity_poly.type
_entity_poly.pdbx_seq_one_letter_code
_entity_poly.pdbx_strand_id
1 'polypeptide(L)'
;MTNRAEMTRRDILKSGAAASTLTLAPGVTLMAFGGTAADASSRADAGKRWGLLIDASKCASDCNDCVTACKVENGWGGDAEHGHVSADQSPEWIRKVTLKDKSTGREVSAPVMCQHCEEPPCVDVCPTGASMKRIDGIVL
;
A
#
# COMPACT_ATOMS: atom_id res chain seq x y z
N MET A 1 17.72 -12.44 12.43
CA MET A 1 17.16 -11.42 13.35
C MET A 1 18.21 -10.33 13.52
N THR A 2 18.16 -9.28 12.71
CA THR A 2 19.09 -8.14 12.80
C THR A 2 18.28 -6.87 13.07
N ASN A 3 18.72 -6.16 14.10
CA ASN A 3 18.03 -5.15 14.87
C ASN A 3 17.78 -3.86 14.04
N ARG A 4 16.53 -3.36 13.99
CA ARG A 4 16.09 -2.24 13.13
C ARG A 4 16.07 -0.87 13.83
N ALA A 5 16.88 -0.62 14.84
CA ALA A 5 16.80 0.66 15.56
C ALA A 5 18.11 1.13 16.18
N GLU A 6 19.08 1.52 15.36
CA GLU A 6 20.07 2.53 15.78
C GLU A 6 20.19 3.59 14.69
N MET A 7 19.23 4.51 14.67
CA MET A 7 19.35 5.74 13.88
C MET A 7 20.39 6.64 14.52
N THR A 8 21.48 6.90 13.82
CA THR A 8 22.55 7.75 14.34
C THR A 8 22.19 9.23 14.19
N ARG A 9 22.81 10.12 14.99
CA ARG A 9 22.62 11.58 14.87
C ARG A 9 22.90 12.11 13.46
N ARG A 10 23.79 11.44 12.70
CA ARG A 10 24.06 11.78 11.30
C ARG A 10 22.89 11.42 10.38
N ASP A 11 22.16 10.35 10.67
CA ASP A 11 20.98 9.95 9.91
C ASP A 11 19.82 10.94 10.15
N ILE A 12 19.68 11.44 11.39
CA ILE A 12 18.71 12.49 11.73
C ILE A 12 18.99 13.81 10.98
N LEU A 13 20.26 14.21 10.87
CA LEU A 13 20.65 15.41 10.12
C LEU A 13 20.46 15.25 8.60
N LYS A 14 20.63 14.04 8.07
CA LYS A 14 20.31 13.74 6.66
C LYS A 14 18.81 13.73 6.39
N SER A 15 18.00 13.25 7.34
CA SER A 15 16.53 13.32 7.25
C SER A 15 15.99 14.75 7.31
N GLY A 16 16.73 15.69 7.90
CA GLY A 16 16.40 17.12 7.89
C GLY A 16 16.43 17.76 6.49
N ALA A 17 17.02 17.10 5.49
CA ALA A 17 17.00 17.54 4.10
C ALA A 17 15.66 17.28 3.38
N ALA A 18 14.67 16.66 4.04
CA ALA A 18 13.34 16.39 3.50
C ALA A 18 12.33 17.54 3.70
N ALA A 19 12.80 18.72 4.14
CA ALA A 19 11.99 19.92 4.25
C ALA A 19 12.37 20.89 3.11
N SER A 20 11.46 21.09 2.16
CA SER A 20 11.60 22.17 1.17
C SER A 20 10.70 23.33 1.59
N THR A 21 11.31 24.51 1.69
CA THR A 21 10.65 25.75 2.07
C THR A 21 10.62 26.68 0.88
N LEU A 22 9.43 26.97 0.36
CA LEU A 22 9.25 27.90 -0.75
C LEU A 22 8.45 29.12 -0.28
N THR A 23 9.05 30.31 -0.35
CA THR A 23 8.34 31.56 -0.05
C THR A 23 7.61 32.02 -1.31
N LEU A 24 6.29 31.99 -1.28
CA LEU A 24 5.46 32.42 -2.41
C LEU A 24 5.23 33.94 -2.40
N ALA A 25 5.15 34.53 -1.20
CA ALA A 25 4.98 35.96 -0.97
C ALA A 25 5.50 36.34 0.44
N PRO A 26 5.70 37.64 0.75
CA PRO A 26 6.07 38.07 2.10
C PRO A 26 5.06 37.55 3.14
N GLY A 27 5.54 36.76 4.10
CA GLY A 27 4.71 36.14 5.14
C GLY A 27 3.95 34.87 4.72
N VAL A 28 4.09 34.41 3.47
CA VAL A 28 3.48 33.17 2.97
C VAL A 28 4.57 32.18 2.59
N THR A 29 4.77 31.21 3.47
CA THR A 29 5.79 30.18 3.33
C THR A 29 5.14 28.82 3.19
N LEU A 30 5.40 28.12 2.08
CA LEU A 30 5.00 26.72 1.90
C LEU A 30 6.10 25.84 2.48
N MET A 31 5.78 25.09 3.52
CA MET A 31 6.67 24.08 4.11
C MET A 31 6.18 22.70 3.65
N ALA A 32 6.88 22.08 2.71
CA ALA A 32 6.60 20.70 2.32
C ALA A 32 7.45 19.76 3.18
N PHE A 33 6.78 18.96 4.01
CA PHE A 33 7.39 17.91 4.83
C PHE A 33 6.91 16.56 4.30
N GLY A 34 7.80 15.81 3.67
CA GLY A 34 7.48 14.49 3.10
C GLY A 34 8.30 14.20 1.85
N GLY A 35 8.59 12.91 1.62
CA GLY A 35 9.22 12.47 0.37
C GLY A 35 8.33 12.84 -0.81
N THR A 36 8.94 13.43 -1.84
CA THR A 36 8.26 13.73 -3.10
C THR A 36 7.89 12.44 -3.83
N ALA A 37 6.95 12.50 -4.79
CA ALA A 37 6.72 11.37 -5.70
C ALA A 37 8.03 10.90 -6.39
N ALA A 38 8.99 11.80 -6.55
CA ALA A 38 10.34 11.47 -7.04
C ALA A 38 11.13 10.59 -6.06
N ASP A 39 10.97 10.78 -4.74
CA ASP A 39 11.65 9.97 -3.72
C ASP A 39 11.10 8.54 -3.67
N ALA A 40 9.78 8.35 -3.82
CA ALA A 40 9.18 7.02 -3.94
C ALA A 40 9.53 6.31 -5.27
N SER A 41 9.85 7.09 -6.30
CA SER A 41 10.31 6.57 -7.59
C SER A 41 11.81 6.25 -7.62
N SER A 42 12.58 6.56 -6.57
CA SER A 42 14.04 6.32 -6.53
C SER A 42 14.44 4.85 -6.71
N ARG A 43 13.52 3.90 -6.50
CA ARG A 43 13.69 2.45 -6.76
C ARG A 43 12.85 1.91 -7.92
N ALA A 44 12.11 2.77 -8.61
CA ALA A 44 11.19 2.39 -9.67
C ALA A 44 11.82 2.60 -11.05
N ASP A 45 11.60 1.64 -11.95
CA ASP A 45 12.11 1.68 -13.31
C ASP A 45 11.04 2.27 -14.24
N ALA A 46 11.30 3.45 -14.79
CA ALA A 46 10.38 4.16 -15.68
C ALA A 46 10.09 3.41 -16.99
N GLY A 47 10.94 2.45 -17.38
CA GLY A 47 10.73 1.59 -18.53
C GLY A 47 9.82 0.39 -18.25
N LYS A 48 9.38 0.19 -17.00
CA LYS A 48 8.54 -0.95 -16.60
C LYS A 48 7.16 -0.50 -16.15
N ARG A 49 6.18 -1.35 -16.41
CA ARG A 49 4.81 -1.21 -15.94
C ARG A 49 4.36 -2.54 -15.33
N TRP A 50 4.14 -2.55 -14.03
CA TRP A 50 3.69 -3.76 -13.33
C TRP A 50 2.19 -3.94 -13.46
N GLY A 51 1.78 -5.20 -13.59
CA GLY A 51 0.38 -5.61 -13.60
C GLY A 51 0.25 -7.00 -13.01
N LEU A 52 -0.90 -7.27 -12.41
CA LEU A 52 -1.24 -8.57 -11.83
C LEU A 52 -2.53 -9.08 -12.47
N LEU A 53 -2.46 -10.28 -13.06
CA LEU A 53 -3.63 -10.98 -13.58
C LEU A 53 -3.87 -12.23 -12.75
N ILE A 54 -5.09 -12.34 -12.20
CA ILE A 54 -5.54 -13.52 -11.47
C ILE A 54 -6.64 -14.19 -12.28
N ASP A 55 -6.39 -15.43 -12.69
CA ASP A 55 -7.39 -16.29 -13.31
C ASP A 55 -8.34 -16.84 -12.23
N ALA A 56 -9.46 -16.14 -12.02
CA ALA A 56 -10.46 -16.50 -11.02
C ALA A 56 -11.13 -17.87 -11.30
N SER A 57 -11.07 -18.40 -12.53
CA SER A 57 -11.64 -19.72 -12.84
C SER A 57 -10.87 -20.87 -12.18
N LYS A 58 -9.62 -20.64 -11.79
CA LYS A 58 -8.74 -21.61 -11.12
C LYS A 58 -8.70 -21.44 -9.60
N CYS A 59 -9.43 -20.45 -9.08
CA CYS A 59 -9.45 -20.20 -7.65
C CYS A 59 -10.40 -21.16 -6.93
N ALA A 60 -9.84 -22.08 -6.14
CA ALA A 60 -10.62 -22.95 -5.27
C ALA A 60 -11.37 -22.13 -4.18
N SER A 61 -12.55 -22.60 -3.80
CA SER A 61 -13.41 -21.95 -2.79
C SER A 61 -12.87 -22.07 -1.36
N ASP A 62 -12.09 -23.11 -1.09
CA ASP A 62 -11.53 -23.49 0.20
C ASP A 62 -10.01 -23.22 0.32
N CYS A 63 -9.44 -22.44 -0.62
CA CYS A 63 -8.04 -22.06 -0.60
C CYS A 63 -7.87 -20.59 -0.16
N ASN A 64 -7.01 -20.37 0.84
CA ASN A 64 -6.64 -19.05 1.36
C ASN A 64 -5.12 -18.78 1.30
N ASP A 65 -4.37 -19.57 0.55
CA ASP A 65 -2.90 -19.53 0.56
C ASP A 65 -2.36 -18.15 0.15
N CYS A 66 -3.00 -17.48 -0.80
CA CYS A 66 -2.63 -16.11 -1.20
C CYS A 66 -2.79 -15.09 -0.06
N VAL A 67 -3.81 -15.25 0.78
CA VAL A 67 -4.06 -14.39 1.96
C VAL A 67 -2.97 -14.65 3.00
N THR A 68 -2.74 -15.92 3.33
CA THR A 68 -1.70 -16.33 4.30
C THR A 68 -0.31 -15.89 3.85
N ALA A 69 0.03 -16.09 2.58
CA ALA A 69 1.33 -15.68 2.03
C ALA A 69 1.53 -14.17 2.13
N CYS A 70 0.52 -13.36 1.79
CA CYS A 70 0.60 -11.90 1.91
C CYS A 70 0.77 -11.45 3.36
N LYS A 71 0.03 -12.07 4.30
CA LYS A 71 0.16 -11.82 5.74
C LYS A 71 1.58 -12.09 6.23
N VAL A 72 2.12 -13.26 5.89
CA VAL A 72 3.47 -13.69 6.30
C VAL A 72 4.55 -12.79 5.71
N GLU A 73 4.51 -12.54 4.40
CA GLU A 73 5.52 -11.73 3.71
C GLU A 73 5.59 -10.29 4.26
N ASN A 74 4.43 -9.70 4.54
CA ASN A 74 4.34 -8.30 4.97
C ASN A 74 4.26 -8.12 6.49
N GLY A 75 4.27 -9.22 7.25
CA GLY A 75 4.35 -9.21 8.71
C GLY A 75 3.17 -8.55 9.43
N TRP A 76 1.97 -8.57 8.85
CA TRP A 76 0.76 -8.00 9.49
C TRP A 76 -0.13 -9.06 10.16
N GLY A 77 -1.15 -8.63 10.88
CA GLY A 77 -2.23 -9.49 11.40
C GLY A 77 -1.91 -10.22 12.71
N GLY A 78 -0.87 -9.79 13.43
CA GLY A 78 -0.71 -10.12 14.85
C GLY A 78 -1.58 -9.25 15.76
N ASP A 79 -2.04 -8.08 15.30
CA ASP A 79 -2.68 -7.07 16.14
C ASP A 79 -3.96 -7.58 16.84
N ALA A 80 -4.73 -8.43 16.16
CA ALA A 80 -5.93 -9.06 16.72
C ALA A 80 -5.58 -10.07 17.82
N GLU A 81 -4.51 -10.84 17.63
CA GLU A 81 -4.02 -11.83 18.61
C GLU A 81 -3.51 -11.16 19.89
N HIS A 82 -3.00 -9.93 19.79
CA HIS A 82 -2.57 -9.11 20.92
C HIS A 82 -3.70 -8.26 21.53
N GLY A 83 -4.93 -8.36 21.01
CA GLY A 83 -6.08 -7.61 21.51
C GLY A 83 -6.05 -6.11 21.21
N HIS A 84 -5.23 -5.66 20.25
CA HIS A 84 -5.16 -4.26 19.85
C HIS A 84 -6.29 -3.84 18.92
N VAL A 85 -6.84 -4.80 18.15
CA VAL A 85 -7.95 -4.60 17.23
C VAL A 85 -8.93 -5.75 17.34
N SER A 86 -10.20 -5.49 17.06
CA SER A 86 -11.19 -6.55 16.89
C SER A 86 -11.00 -7.26 15.54
N ALA A 87 -11.62 -8.44 15.39
CA ALA A 87 -11.51 -9.23 14.17
C ALA A 87 -11.99 -8.47 12.91
N ASP A 88 -13.01 -7.64 13.04
CA ASP A 88 -13.56 -6.79 11.95
C ASP A 88 -12.67 -5.60 11.60
N GLN A 89 -11.81 -5.17 12.53
CA GLN A 89 -10.84 -4.08 12.33
C GLN A 89 -9.44 -4.61 12.01
N SER A 90 -9.29 -5.93 11.87
CA SER A 90 -8.02 -6.54 11.51
C SER A 90 -7.63 -6.16 10.09
N PRO A 91 -6.36 -5.79 9.83
CA PRO A 91 -5.93 -5.47 8.47
C PRO A 91 -6.11 -6.70 7.58
N GLU A 92 -6.60 -6.50 6.35
CA GLU A 92 -6.67 -7.52 5.31
C GLU A 92 -6.30 -6.91 3.96
N TRP A 93 -5.07 -7.14 3.50
CA TRP A 93 -4.58 -6.55 2.25
C TRP A 93 -5.04 -7.33 1.01
N ILE A 94 -5.26 -8.64 1.19
CA ILE A 94 -5.90 -9.54 0.23
C ILE A 94 -7.01 -10.27 1.00
N ARG A 95 -8.20 -10.35 0.41
CA ARG A 95 -9.32 -11.12 0.96
C ARG A 95 -9.98 -11.99 -0.09
N LYS A 96 -10.55 -13.12 0.32
CA LYS A 96 -11.34 -13.99 -0.55
C LYS A 96 -12.82 -13.62 -0.49
N VAL A 97 -13.42 -13.39 -1.65
CA VAL A 97 -14.87 -13.14 -1.76
C VAL A 97 -15.50 -14.21 -2.64
N THR A 98 -16.72 -14.63 -2.27
CA THR A 98 -17.53 -15.54 -3.08
C THR A 98 -18.68 -14.76 -3.70
N LEU A 99 -18.67 -14.69 -5.02
CA LEU A 99 -19.72 -14.07 -5.82
C LEU A 99 -20.73 -15.14 -6.21
N LYS A 100 -21.98 -14.92 -5.85
CA LYS A 100 -23.09 -15.80 -6.23
C LYS A 100 -24.01 -15.08 -7.21
N ASP A 101 -24.16 -15.69 -8.38
CA ASP A 101 -25.15 -15.28 -9.36
C ASP A 101 -26.55 -15.66 -8.84
N LYS A 102 -27.43 -14.66 -8.69
CA LYS A 102 -28.75 -14.84 -8.06
C LYS A 102 -29.74 -15.60 -8.94
N SER A 103 -29.58 -15.58 -10.27
CA SER A 103 -30.52 -16.24 -11.19
C SER A 103 -30.12 -17.66 -11.51
N THR A 104 -28.81 -17.92 -11.63
CA THR A 104 -28.26 -19.24 -11.99
C THR A 104 -27.78 -20.04 -10.78
N GLY A 105 -27.56 -19.39 -9.63
CA GLY A 105 -26.98 -20.00 -8.44
C GLY A 105 -25.48 -20.30 -8.54
N ARG A 106 -24.83 -19.97 -9.67
CA ARG A 106 -23.41 -20.19 -9.91
C ARG A 106 -22.57 -19.36 -8.93
N GLU A 107 -21.56 -19.99 -8.35
CA GLU A 107 -20.63 -19.35 -7.42
C GLU A 107 -19.21 -19.30 -8.00
N VAL A 108 -18.52 -18.18 -7.78
CA VAL A 108 -17.10 -17.99 -8.12
C VAL A 108 -16.41 -17.37 -6.92
N SER A 109 -15.30 -17.98 -6.49
CA SER A 109 -14.49 -17.44 -5.40
C SER A 109 -13.24 -16.77 -5.97
N ALA A 110 -13.04 -15.49 -5.67
CA ALA A 110 -11.92 -14.72 -6.19
C ALA A 110 -11.24 -13.92 -5.07
N PRO A 111 -9.91 -13.75 -5.11
CA PRO A 111 -9.22 -12.81 -4.24
C PRO A 111 -9.47 -11.36 -4.71
N VAL A 112 -9.61 -10.44 -3.76
CA VAL A 112 -9.72 -9.00 -3.98
C VAL A 112 -8.63 -8.32 -3.16
N MET A 113 -7.93 -7.37 -3.78
CA MET A 113 -6.81 -6.63 -3.20
C MET A 113 -6.73 -5.21 -3.77
N CYS A 114 -5.71 -4.44 -3.38
CA CYS A 114 -5.41 -3.18 -4.04
C CYS A 114 -5.09 -3.43 -5.52
N GLN A 115 -5.80 -2.74 -6.42
CA GLN A 115 -5.65 -2.93 -7.86
C GLN A 115 -4.56 -2.04 -8.49
N HIS A 116 -3.94 -1.17 -7.69
CA HIS A 116 -2.97 -0.17 -8.15
C HIS A 116 -3.45 0.58 -9.40
N CYS A 117 -4.62 1.21 -9.28
CA CYS A 117 -5.32 1.86 -10.39
C CYS A 117 -4.43 2.91 -11.11
N GLU A 118 -4.63 3.07 -12.41
CA GLU A 118 -3.96 4.12 -13.19
C GLU A 118 -4.35 5.53 -12.71
N GLU A 119 -5.62 5.73 -12.38
CA GLU A 119 -6.16 6.95 -11.78
C GLU A 119 -6.65 6.61 -10.36
N PRO A 120 -5.75 6.55 -9.36
CA PRO A 120 -6.09 6.07 -8.04
C PRO A 120 -6.74 7.19 -7.18
N PRO A 121 -8.05 7.12 -6.90
CA PRO A 121 -8.72 8.17 -6.13
C PRO A 121 -8.20 8.26 -4.67
N CYS A 122 -7.63 7.17 -4.14
CA CYS A 122 -7.01 7.17 -2.82
C CYS A 122 -5.77 8.06 -2.72
N VAL A 123 -5.03 8.23 -3.82
CA VAL A 123 -3.88 9.14 -3.89
C VAL A 123 -4.37 10.58 -3.96
N ASP A 124 -5.37 10.85 -4.81
CA ASP A 124 -5.89 12.20 -5.04
C ASP A 124 -6.43 12.87 -3.77
N VAL A 125 -6.97 12.07 -2.84
CA VAL A 125 -7.55 12.57 -1.59
C VAL A 125 -6.57 12.60 -0.41
N CYS A 126 -5.31 12.18 -0.59
CA CYS A 126 -4.35 12.11 0.51
C CYS A 126 -3.73 13.49 0.79
N PRO A 127 -4.07 14.17 1.90
CA PRO A 127 -3.65 15.55 2.13
C PRO A 127 -2.16 15.70 2.47
N THR A 128 -1.54 14.61 2.92
CA THR A 128 -0.12 14.58 3.33
C THR A 128 0.80 14.07 2.23
N GLY A 129 0.26 13.54 1.13
CA GLY A 129 1.04 12.83 0.10
C GLY A 129 1.60 11.49 0.56
N ALA A 130 1.08 10.92 1.66
CA ALA A 130 1.49 9.60 2.14
C ALA A 130 1.12 8.49 1.15
N SER A 131 -0.02 8.62 0.47
CA SER A 131 -0.40 7.76 -0.64
C SER A 131 0.07 8.37 -1.95
N MET A 132 0.70 7.56 -2.81
CA MET A 132 1.30 8.04 -4.05
C MET A 132 1.44 6.95 -5.11
N LYS A 133 1.40 7.33 -6.39
CA LYS A 133 1.66 6.41 -7.52
C LYS A 133 3.12 6.53 -7.96
N ARG A 134 3.83 5.40 -7.99
CA ARG A 134 5.19 5.29 -8.54
C ARG A 134 5.18 5.34 -10.06
N ILE A 135 6.32 5.66 -10.67
CA ILE A 135 6.45 5.76 -12.14
C ILE A 135 6.18 4.42 -12.85
N ASP A 136 6.41 3.29 -12.18
CA ASP A 136 6.18 1.94 -12.70
C ASP A 136 4.73 1.43 -12.49
N GLY A 137 3.84 2.29 -12.02
CA GLY A 137 2.40 2.03 -11.89
C GLY A 137 1.96 1.54 -10.51
N ILE A 138 2.88 1.26 -9.58
CA ILE A 138 2.52 0.78 -8.24
C ILE A 138 2.04 1.94 -7.36
N VAL A 139 0.85 1.81 -6.80
CA VAL A 139 0.28 2.73 -5.78
C VAL A 139 0.72 2.30 -4.38
N LEU A 140 1.24 3.25 -3.59
CA LEU A 140 1.62 3.12 -2.18
C LEU A 140 0.68 3.92 -1.28
#